data_AF-D8JC17-F1
#
_entry.id   AF-D8JC17-F1
#
_cell.length_a   1.000
_cell.length_b   1.000
_cell.length_c   1.000
_cell.angle_alpha   90.00
_cell.angle_beta   90.00
_cell.angle_gamma   90.00
#
_symmetry.space_group_name_H-M   'P 1'
#
loop_
_entity.id
_entity.type
_entity.pdbx_description
1 polymer ?
#
loop_
_entity_poly.entity_id
_entity_poly.type
_entity_poly.pdbx_seq_one_letter_code
_entity_poly.pdbx_strand_id
1 'polypeptide(L)'
;MEGKDEETIEAVLEENSIEDVLREYRMVSPAITTTGARSVMKRLCAAAELDIPTPLEGPGYLQLHGARRGIGDIFYRMDHGTAQDLMRHQRLETTKDHYSHIDATGGAKRASEILDQSEE
;
A
#
# COMPACT_ATOMS: atom_id res chain seq x y z
N MET A 1 17.96 10.54 25.71
CA MET A 1 18.06 11.77 24.89
C MET A 1 17.21 12.93 25.42
N GLU A 2 16.31 12.70 26.39
CA GLU A 2 15.44 13.76 26.91
C GLU A 2 16.26 14.93 27.48
N GLY A 3 15.94 16.16 27.03
CA GLY A 3 16.63 17.39 27.43
C GLY A 3 17.86 17.78 26.61
N LYS A 4 18.24 17.01 25.56
CA LYS A 4 19.22 17.46 24.55
C LYS A 4 18.55 18.38 23.53
N ASP A 5 19.30 19.39 23.07
CA ASP A 5 18.90 20.22 21.94
C ASP A 5 18.97 19.44 20.60
N GLU A 6 18.31 20.00 19.59
CA GLU A 6 18.16 19.40 18.28
C GLU A 6 19.50 19.19 17.56
N GLU A 7 20.42 20.16 17.65
CA GLU A 7 21.75 20.09 17.03
C GLU A 7 22.57 18.91 17.60
N THR A 8 22.52 18.72 18.91
CA THR A 8 23.16 17.58 19.57
C THR A 8 22.54 16.24 19.13
N ILE A 9 21.22 16.20 18.91
CA ILE A 9 20.55 14.98 18.45
C ILE A 9 20.96 14.67 17.01
N GLU A 10 20.99 15.68 16.13
CA GLU A 10 21.37 15.55 14.73
C GLU A 10 22.80 15.02 14.59
N ALA A 11 23.77 15.62 15.31
CA ALA A 11 25.16 15.18 15.28
C ALA A 11 25.33 13.70 15.69
N VAL A 12 24.57 13.24 16.70
CA VAL A 12 24.59 11.83 17.11
C VAL A 12 24.03 10.92 16.02
N LEU A 13 22.97 11.34 15.32
CA LEU A 13 22.31 10.56 14.26
C LEU A 13 23.10 10.58 12.93
N GLU A 14 23.96 11.58 12.70
CA GLU A 14 24.86 11.62 11.54
C GLU A 14 26.01 10.60 11.66
N GLU A 15 26.51 10.39 12.88
CA GLU A 15 27.65 9.51 13.13
C GLU A 15 27.25 8.06 13.44
N ASN A 16 25.99 7.80 13.78
CA ASN A 16 25.53 6.49 14.27
C ASN A 16 24.24 6.04 13.58
N SER A 17 24.06 4.72 13.45
CA SER A 17 22.79 4.18 12.98
C SER A 17 21.66 4.43 13.99
N ILE A 18 20.42 4.51 13.50
CA ILE A 18 19.24 4.67 14.36
C ILE A 18 19.15 3.51 15.35
N GLU A 19 19.47 2.29 14.93
CA GLU A 19 19.44 1.09 15.76
C GLU A 19 20.44 1.17 16.92
N ASP A 20 21.66 1.66 16.67
CA ASP A 20 22.70 1.82 17.68
C ASP A 20 22.29 2.87 18.71
N VAL A 21 21.75 4.00 18.25
CA VAL A 21 21.26 5.07 19.12
C VAL A 21 20.11 4.58 20.00
N LEU A 22 19.11 3.90 19.41
CA LEU A 22 18.00 3.34 20.19
C LEU A 22 18.48 2.34 21.25
N ARG A 23 19.47 1.50 20.92
CA ARG A 23 20.06 0.53 21.84
C ARG A 23 20.83 1.22 22.98
N GLU A 24 21.72 2.14 22.65
CA GLU A 24 22.58 2.84 23.61
C GLU A 24 21.77 3.63 24.63
N TYR A 25 20.77 4.39 24.14
CA TYR A 25 19.89 5.18 24.99
C TYR A 25 18.74 4.36 25.60
N ARG A 26 18.70 3.03 25.38
CA ARG A 26 17.65 2.11 25.85
C ARG A 26 16.23 2.59 25.50
N MET A 27 16.09 3.14 24.30
CA MET A 27 14.83 3.65 23.77
C MET A 27 14.17 2.59 22.88
N VAL A 28 12.85 2.57 22.89
CA VAL A 28 12.06 1.73 21.99
C VAL A 28 11.60 2.60 20.82
N SER A 29 11.78 2.11 19.60
CA SER A 29 11.23 2.79 18.43
C SER A 29 9.71 2.86 18.56
N PRO A 30 9.08 4.05 18.45
CA PRO A 30 7.64 4.15 18.50
C PRO A 30 7.03 3.39 17.32
N ALA A 31 5.90 2.71 17.56
CA ALA A 31 5.15 2.09 16.48
C ALA A 31 4.72 3.15 15.46
N ILE A 32 4.81 2.82 14.17
CA ILE A 32 4.36 3.72 13.11
C ILE A 32 2.85 3.94 13.23
N THR A 33 2.44 5.20 13.28
CA THR A 33 1.03 5.57 13.27
C THR A 33 0.53 5.65 11.83
N THR A 34 -0.79 5.52 11.63
CA THR A 34 -1.41 5.73 10.31
C THR A 34 -1.07 7.11 9.72
N THR A 35 -1.01 8.15 10.58
CA THR A 35 -0.61 9.50 10.18
C THR A 35 0.87 9.53 9.78
N GLY A 36 1.75 8.85 10.52
CA GLY A 36 3.17 8.73 10.19
C GLY A 36 3.37 8.05 8.83
N ALA A 37 2.73 6.90 8.61
CA ALA A 37 2.77 6.19 7.34
C ALA A 37 2.25 7.05 6.16
N ARG A 38 1.19 7.82 6.38
CA ARG A 38 0.67 8.77 5.39
C ARG A 38 1.67 9.88 5.07
N SER A 39 2.36 10.41 6.08
CA SER A 39 3.39 11.43 5.90
C SER A 39 4.56 10.89 5.06
N VAL A 40 5.00 9.67 5.35
CA VAL A 40 6.04 8.98 4.56
C VAL A 40 5.60 8.83 3.10
N MET A 41 4.38 8.35 2.84
CA MET A 41 3.88 8.19 1.46
C MET A 41 3.85 9.51 0.68
N LYS A 42 3.41 10.61 1.30
CA LYS A 42 3.44 11.94 0.69
C LYS A 42 4.85 12.33 0.27
N ARG A 43 5.80 12.18 1.20
CA ARG A 43 7.20 12.56 0.97
C ARG A 43 7.84 11.72 -0.14
N LEU A 44 7.55 10.42 -0.17
CA LEU A 44 8.04 9.53 -1.22
C LEU A 44 7.43 9.83 -2.59
N CYS A 45 6.11 10.07 -2.67
CA CYS A 45 5.47 10.44 -3.94
C CYS A 45 6.02 11.76 -4.49
N ALA A 46 6.24 12.75 -3.61
CA ALA A 46 6.84 14.02 -3.99
C ALA A 46 8.29 13.85 -4.47
N ALA A 47 9.12 13.08 -3.74
CA ALA A 47 10.51 12.82 -4.10
C ALA A 47 10.66 12.02 -5.40
N ALA A 48 9.69 11.16 -5.71
CA ALA A 48 9.64 10.40 -6.95
C ALA A 48 8.95 11.14 -8.09
N GLU A 49 8.53 12.39 -7.89
CA GLU A 49 7.85 13.25 -8.88
C GLU A 49 6.66 12.54 -9.56
N LEU A 50 5.92 11.74 -8.79
CA LEU A 50 4.80 10.98 -9.32
C LEU A 50 3.62 11.91 -9.62
N ASP A 51 3.23 11.99 -10.89
CA ASP A 51 1.93 12.55 -11.26
C ASP A 51 0.85 11.51 -10.95
N ILE A 52 0.13 11.73 -9.86
CA ILE A 52 -0.90 10.81 -9.38
C ILE A 52 -2.25 11.41 -9.76
N PRO A 53 -2.91 10.87 -10.80
CA PRO A 53 -4.21 11.37 -11.22
C PRO A 53 -5.23 11.09 -10.13
N THR A 54 -5.52 12.12 -9.34
CA THR A 54 -6.61 12.12 -8.37
C THR A 54 -7.68 13.13 -8.79
N PRO A 55 -8.95 12.97 -8.37
CA PRO A 55 -9.95 14.03 -8.51
C PRO A 55 -9.43 15.38 -7.99
N LEU A 56 -10.05 16.49 -8.36
CA LEU A 56 -9.61 17.84 -7.94
C LEU A 56 -9.45 17.99 -6.42
N GLU A 57 -10.26 17.26 -5.64
CA GLU A 57 -10.20 17.23 -4.16
C GLU A 57 -9.44 16.01 -3.61
N GLY A 58 -8.73 15.31 -4.47
CA GLY A 58 -7.99 14.12 -4.14
C GLY A 58 -6.75 14.42 -3.28
N PRO A 59 -6.21 13.39 -2.62
CA PRO A 59 -5.09 13.54 -1.71
C PRO A 59 -3.78 13.98 -2.39
N GLY A 60 -3.63 13.82 -3.71
CA GLY A 60 -2.40 14.13 -4.44
C GLY A 60 -1.21 13.21 -4.13
N TYR A 61 -1.46 12.04 -3.53
CA TYR A 61 -0.45 11.01 -3.28
C TYR A 61 -1.09 9.62 -3.21
N LEU A 62 -0.27 8.56 -3.33
CA LEU A 62 -0.73 7.18 -3.22
C LEU A 62 -1.21 6.89 -1.80
N GLN A 63 -2.52 6.69 -1.64
CA GLN A 63 -3.10 6.34 -0.36
C GLN A 63 -2.75 4.91 0.03
N LEU A 64 -2.51 4.66 1.31
CA LEU A 64 -2.21 3.33 1.87
C LEU A 64 -3.27 2.29 1.48
N HIS A 65 -4.56 2.67 1.56
CA HIS A 65 -5.65 1.77 1.16
C HIS A 65 -5.63 1.50 -0.34
N GLY A 66 -5.38 2.52 -1.17
CA GLY A 66 -5.25 2.37 -2.63
C GLY A 66 -4.09 1.45 -3.03
N ALA A 67 -2.93 1.58 -2.38
CA ALA A 67 -1.80 0.69 -2.60
C ALA A 67 -2.14 -0.77 -2.26
N ARG A 68 -2.80 -0.99 -1.12
CA ARG A 68 -3.27 -2.32 -0.72
C ARG A 68 -4.28 -2.88 -1.72
N ARG A 69 -5.22 -2.06 -2.21
CA ARG A 69 -6.21 -2.43 -3.23
C ARG A 69 -5.55 -2.87 -4.52
N GLY A 70 -4.59 -2.09 -5.03
CA GLY A 70 -3.87 -2.42 -6.27
C GLY A 70 -3.18 -3.78 -6.19
N ILE A 71 -2.49 -4.07 -5.09
CA ILE A 71 -1.85 -5.39 -4.86
C ILE A 71 -2.90 -6.51 -4.83
N GLY A 72 -4.00 -6.31 -4.11
CA GLY A 72 -5.07 -7.31 -4.04
C GLY A 72 -5.78 -7.53 -5.38
N ASP A 73 -5.87 -6.50 -6.23
CA ASP A 73 -6.39 -6.60 -7.60
C ASP A 73 -5.51 -7.54 -8.44
N ILE A 74 -4.19 -7.41 -8.31
CA ILE A 74 -3.21 -8.29 -8.96
C ILE A 74 -3.38 -9.73 -8.48
N PHE A 75 -3.45 -9.95 -7.16
CA PHE A 75 -3.66 -11.29 -6.62
C PHE A 75 -4.98 -11.89 -7.08
N TYR A 76 -6.06 -11.11 -7.10
CA TYR A 76 -7.38 -11.60 -7.48
C TYR A 76 -7.46 -12.00 -8.96
N ARG A 77 -6.74 -11.28 -9.85
CA ARG A 77 -6.63 -11.65 -11.26
C ARG A 77 -5.83 -12.93 -11.49
N MET A 78 -4.86 -13.23 -10.61
CA MET A 78 -4.07 -14.45 -10.70
C MET A 78 -4.81 -15.66 -10.11
N ASP A 79 -5.32 -15.52 -8.89
CA ASP A 79 -6.11 -16.54 -8.21
C ASP A 79 -6.96 -15.94 -7.08
N HIS A 80 -8.27 -16.14 -7.16
CA HIS A 80 -9.23 -15.56 -6.22
C HIS A 80 -9.05 -16.08 -4.78
N GLY A 81 -8.67 -17.36 -4.61
CA GLY A 81 -8.43 -17.96 -3.30
C GLY A 81 -7.18 -17.38 -2.63
N THR A 82 -6.07 -17.31 -3.39
CA THR A 82 -4.81 -16.71 -2.98
C THR A 82 -5.00 -15.24 -2.59
N ALA A 83 -5.82 -14.49 -3.31
CA ALA A 83 -6.13 -13.11 -2.95
C ALA A 83 -6.81 -13.01 -1.58
N GLN A 84 -7.74 -13.91 -1.25
CA GLN A 84 -8.37 -13.92 0.06
C GLN A 84 -7.40 -14.25 1.18
N ASP A 85 -6.55 -15.26 0.99
CA ASP A 85 -5.59 -15.71 1.99
C ASP A 85 -4.52 -14.64 2.25
N LEU A 86 -3.91 -14.10 1.19
CA LEU A 86 -2.89 -13.06 1.30
C LEU A 86 -3.45 -11.74 1.85
N MET A 87 -4.67 -11.39 1.47
CA MET A 87 -5.34 -10.18 1.97
C MET A 87 -6.01 -10.41 3.31
N ARG A 88 -6.02 -11.64 3.84
CA ARG A 88 -6.56 -12.03 5.15
C ARG A 88 -7.96 -11.47 5.39
N HIS A 89 -8.81 -11.47 4.37
CA HIS A 89 -10.19 -11.02 4.54
C HIS A 89 -10.96 -12.04 5.38
N GLN A 90 -11.68 -11.56 6.39
CA GLN A 90 -12.44 -12.43 7.29
C GLN A 90 -13.55 -13.21 6.59
N ARG A 91 -14.05 -12.73 5.46
CA ARG A 91 -15.11 -13.35 4.67
C ARG A 91 -14.80 -13.27 3.18
N LEU A 92 -15.17 -14.32 2.45
CA LEU A 92 -15.17 -14.40 0.98
C LEU A 92 -15.88 -13.19 0.34
N GLU A 93 -17.01 -12.80 0.92
CA GLU A 93 -17.84 -11.69 0.45
C GLU A 93 -17.07 -10.36 0.38
N THR A 94 -16.18 -10.08 1.33
CA THR A 94 -15.34 -8.88 1.30
C THR A 94 -14.37 -8.88 0.12
N THR A 95 -13.80 -10.03 -0.24
CA THR A 95 -12.96 -10.15 -1.43
C THR A 95 -13.80 -9.97 -2.70
N LYS A 96 -14.96 -10.63 -2.77
CA LYS A 96 -15.85 -10.58 -3.92
C LYS A 96 -16.40 -9.16 -4.16
N ASP A 97 -16.86 -8.47 -3.13
CA ASP A 97 -17.35 -7.09 -3.23
C ASP A 97 -16.26 -6.14 -3.73
N HIS A 98 -15.02 -6.37 -3.30
CA HIS A 98 -13.89 -5.53 -3.64
C HIS A 98 -13.40 -5.71 -5.09
N TYR A 99 -13.64 -6.87 -5.70
CA TYR A 99 -13.10 -7.22 -7.02
C TYR A 99 -14.14 -7.72 -8.02
N SER A 100 -15.44 -7.65 -7.72
CA SER A 100 -16.55 -8.08 -8.59
C SER A 100 -16.52 -7.47 -9.99
N HIS A 101 -15.97 -6.25 -10.12
CA HIS A 101 -15.78 -5.60 -11.41
C HIS A 101 -14.80 -6.36 -12.32
N ILE A 102 -13.77 -6.99 -11.76
CA ILE A 102 -12.83 -7.86 -12.49
C ILE A 102 -13.55 -9.11 -12.98
N ASP A 103 -14.42 -9.70 -12.15
CA ASP A 103 -15.20 -10.88 -12.52
C ASP A 103 -16.15 -10.58 -13.68
N ALA A 104 -16.80 -9.40 -13.67
CA ALA A 104 -17.69 -8.97 -14.73
C ALA A 104 -16.94 -8.79 -16.06
N THR A 105 -15.79 -8.09 -16.06
CA THR A 105 -14.99 -7.90 -17.27
C THR A 105 -14.36 -9.21 -17.76
N GLY A 106 -13.84 -10.03 -16.85
CA GLY A 106 -13.26 -11.33 -17.18
C GLY A 106 -14.31 -12.31 -17.72
N GLY A 107 -15.51 -12.30 -17.14
CA GLY A 107 -16.65 -13.08 -17.63
C GLY A 107 -17.08 -12.66 -19.03
N ALA A 108 -17.20 -11.36 -19.29
CA ALA A 108 -17.54 -10.84 -20.62
C ALA A 108 -16.50 -11.25 -21.68
N LYS A 109 -15.21 -11.15 -21.35
CA LYS A 109 -14.13 -11.55 -22.27
C LYS A 109 -14.18 -13.04 -22.59
N ARG A 110 -14.32 -13.91 -21.57
CA ARG A 110 -14.45 -15.37 -21.78
C ARG A 110 -15.69 -15.74 -22.59
N ALA A 111 -16.82 -15.07 -22.34
CA ALA A 111 -18.03 -15.28 -23.12
C ALA A 111 -17.83 -14.91 -24.59
N SER A 112 -17.15 -13.78 -24.86
CA SER A 112 -16.77 -13.38 -26.22
C SER A 112 -15.87 -14.43 -26.90
N GLU A 113 -14.84 -14.91 -26.21
CA GLU A 113 -13.91 -15.91 -26.75
C GLU A 113 -14.62 -17.23 -27.10
N ILE A 114 -15.57 -17.68 -26.26
CA ILE A 114 -16.35 -18.90 -26.52
C ILE A 114 -17.29 -18.71 -27.72
N LEU A 115 -17.94 -17.54 -27.83
CA LEU A 115 -18.82 -17.24 -28.95
C LEU A 115 -18.03 -17.20 -30.27
N ASP A 116 -16.88 -16.54 -30.29
CA ASP A 116 -16.00 -16.47 -31.47
C ASP A 116 -15.53 -17.87 -31.91
N GLN A 117 -15.20 -18.76 -30.96
CA GLN A 117 -14.82 -20.15 -31.26
C GLN A 117 -15.98 -21.03 -31.75
N SER A 118 -17.22 -20.62 -31.50
CA SER A 118 -18.41 -21.36 -31.94
C SER A 118 -18.92 -20.96 -33.33
N GLU A 119 -18.37 -19.89 -33.91
CA GLU A 119 -18.67 -19.41 -35.26
C GLU A 119 -17.64 -19.88 -36.32
N GLU A 120 -16.61 -20.64 -35.92
CA GLU A 120 -15.62 -21.32 -36.78
C GLU A 120 -15.98 -22.81 -37.00
#